data_AF-A0A7U4THY3-F1
#
_entry.id   AF-A0A7U4THY3-F1
#
_cell.length_a   1.000
_cell.length_b   1.000
_cell.length_c   1.000
_cell.angle_alpha   90.00
_cell.angle_beta   90.00
_cell.angle_gamma   90.00
#
_symmetry.space_group_name_H-M   'P 1'
#
loop_
_entity.id
_entity.type
_entity.pdbx_description
1 polymer ?
#
loop_
_entity_poly.entity_id
_entity_poly.type
_entity_poly.pdbx_seq_one_letter_code
_entity_poly.pdbx_strand_id
1 'polypeptide(L)' 'MSRKIYYEGWIIADYEDKEFLEKLGIRLGKYNEETTSFENCEVSLEALEKLDPYWGRFYWGLWPSESSVSS' A
#
# COMPACT_ATOMS: atom_id res chain seq x y z
N MET A 1 24.31 5.60 -2.53
CA MET A 1 23.15 4.69 -2.66
C MET A 1 21.90 5.52 -2.44
N SER A 2 21.01 5.62 -3.41
CA SER A 2 19.75 6.35 -3.25
C SER A 2 18.86 5.60 -2.26
N ARG A 3 18.42 6.27 -1.19
CA ARG A 3 17.40 5.71 -0.30
C ARG A 3 16.14 5.49 -1.14
N LYS A 4 15.64 4.25 -1.20
CA LYS A 4 14.33 4.00 -1.78
C LYS A 4 13.29 4.49 -0.77
N ILE A 5 12.44 5.42 -1.20
CA ILE A 5 11.33 5.90 -0.38
C ILE A 5 10.23 4.84 -0.46
N TYR A 6 9.80 4.37 0.70
CA TYR A 6 8.64 3.50 0.85
C TYR A 6 7.60 4.20 1.72
N TYR A 7 6.36 3.75 1.57
CA TYR A 7 5.24 4.18 2.36
C TYR A 7 4.63 2.97 3.03
N GLU A 8 4.22 3.14 4.27
CA GLU A 8 3.52 2.10 5.03
C GLU A 8 2.17 2.63 5.50
N GLY A 9 1.22 1.72 5.69
CA GLY A 9 -0.05 2.05 6.33
C GLY A 9 -1.19 1.14 5.91
N TRP A 10 -2.35 1.71 5.61
CA TRP A 10 -3.56 0.95 5.29
C TRP A 10 -4.21 1.40 4.00
N ILE A 11 -4.91 0.48 3.36
CA ILE A 11 -5.71 0.72 2.16
C ILE A 11 -7.10 0.12 2.40
N ILE A 12 -8.14 0.96 2.40
CA ILE A 12 -9.55 0.55 2.37
C ILE A 12 -9.86 0.04 0.96
N ALA A 13 -10.18 -1.24 0.88
CA ALA A 13 -10.50 -1.97 -0.34
C ALA A 13 -11.18 -3.29 0.04
N ASP A 14 -12.03 -3.82 -0.83
CA ASP A 14 -12.62 -5.13 -0.62
C ASP A 14 -11.56 -6.23 -0.77
N TYR A 15 -11.80 -7.39 -0.15
CA TYR A 15 -10.89 -8.53 -0.28
C TYR A 15 -10.66 -8.93 -1.75
N GLU A 16 -11.68 -8.76 -2.60
CA GLU A 16 -11.64 -9.08 -4.03
C GLU A 16 -10.67 -8.18 -4.83
N ASP A 17 -10.37 -6.97 -4.33
CA ASP A 17 -9.43 -6.04 -4.96
C ASP A 17 -7.96 -6.43 -4.71
N LYS A 18 -7.70 -7.44 -3.88
CA LYS A 18 -6.35 -7.90 -3.53
C LYS A 18 -5.44 -8.08 -4.74
N GLU A 19 -5.87 -8.88 -5.71
CA GLU A 19 -5.05 -9.22 -6.88
C GLU A 19 -4.76 -7.98 -7.73
N PHE A 20 -5.73 -7.05 -7.80
CA PHE A 20 -5.56 -5.79 -8.49
C PHE A 20 -4.50 -4.91 -7.83
N LEU A 21 -4.57 -4.74 -6.50
CA LEU A 21 -3.61 -3.94 -5.74
C LEU A 21 -2.19 -4.55 -5.79
N GLU A 22 -2.08 -5.87 -5.69
CA GLU A 22 -0.80 -6.58 -5.84
C GLU A 22 -0.18 -6.38 -7.24
N LYS A 23 -1.00 -6.32 -8.29
CA LYS A 23 -0.55 -6.00 -9.67
C LYS A 23 -0.02 -4.57 -9.82
N LEU A 24 -0.45 -3.63 -8.97
CA LEU A 24 0.13 -2.29 -8.93
C LEU A 24 1.53 -2.27 -8.28
N GLY A 25 1.95 -3.38 -7.66
CA GLY A 25 3.21 -3.51 -6.94
C GLY A 25 3.12 -3.23 -5.45
N ILE A 26 1.89 -3.18 -4.90
CA ILE A 26 1.64 -3.00 -3.47
C ILE A 26 1.80 -4.35 -2.77
N ARG A 27 2.49 -4.37 -1.64
CA ARG A 27 2.49 -5.53 -0.74
C ARG A 27 1.41 -5.31 0.31
N LEU A 28 0.30 -6.04 0.18
CA LEU A 28 -0.78 -5.96 1.15
C LEU A 28 -0.43 -6.76 2.40
N GLY A 29 -0.72 -6.19 3.57
CA GLY A 29 -0.62 -6.92 4.83
C GLY A 29 -1.93 -7.60 5.20
N LYS A 30 -2.28 -7.61 6.49
CA LYS A 30 -3.44 -8.35 7.01
C LYS A 30 -4.73 -7.67 6.58
N TYR A 31 -5.67 -8.44 6.03
CA TYR A 31 -7.02 -7.95 5.79
C TYR A 31 -7.83 -7.88 7.10
N ASN A 32 -8.52 -6.77 7.32
CA ASN A 32 -9.43 -6.53 8.42
C ASN A 32 -10.86 -6.40 7.89
N GLU A 33 -11.71 -7.38 8.20
CA GLU A 33 -13.11 -7.42 7.76
C GLU A 33 -13.98 -6.34 8.42
N GLU A 34 -13.65 -5.91 9.65
CA GLU A 34 -14.43 -4.91 10.38
C GLU A 34 -14.33 -3.51 9.76
N THR A 35 -13.16 -3.20 9.19
CA THR A 35 -12.85 -1.90 8.58
C THR A 35 -12.75 -1.96 7.06
N THR A 36 -12.91 -3.15 6.47
CA THR A 36 -12.78 -3.39 5.02
C THR A 36 -11.46 -2.81 4.48
N SER A 37 -10.36 -3.18 5.13
CA SER A 37 -9.03 -2.63 4.84
C SER A 37 -7.93 -3.67 4.89
N PHE A 38 -6.90 -3.45 4.08
CA PHE A 38 -5.60 -4.10 4.21
C PHE A 38 -4.71 -3.24 5.11
N GLU A 39 -4.27 -3.81 6.23
CA GLU A 39 -3.42 -3.18 7.24
C GLU A 39 -1.95 -3.56 7.04
N ASN A 40 -1.02 -2.68 7.45
CA ASN A 40 0.43 -2.88 7.31
C ASN A 40 0.86 -3.11 5.85
N CYS A 41 0.30 -2.35 4.92
CA CYS A 41 0.70 -2.37 3.52
C CYS A 41 2.07 -1.71 3.35
N GLU A 42 2.92 -2.26 2.48
CA GLU A 42 4.15 -1.62 2.01
C GLU A 42 3.96 -1.18 0.56
N VAL A 43 4.24 0.09 0.29
CA VAL A 43 4.01 0.73 -1.02
C VAL A 43 5.28 1.45 -1.44
N SER A 44 5.86 1.09 -2.59
CA SER A 44 6.96 1.87 -3.18
C SER A 44 6.42 3.17 -3.79
N LEU A 45 7.29 4.16 -4.03
CA LEU A 45 6.89 5.39 -4.73
C LEU A 45 6.21 5.08 -6.09
N GLU A 46 6.76 4.14 -6.87
CA GLU A 46 6.19 3.73 -8.15
C GLU A 46 4.79 3.10 -8.00
N ALA A 47 4.58 2.29 -6.96
CA ALA A 47 3.28 1.69 -6.68
C ALA A 47 2.26 2.75 -6.22
N LEU A 48 2.71 3.75 -5.46
CA LEU A 48 1.88 4.87 -5.04
C LEU A 48 1.42 5.71 -6.24
N GLU A 49 2.32 6.02 -7.18
CA GLU A 49 2.00 6.73 -8.42
C GLU A 49 0.98 5.98 -9.29
N LYS A 50 1.00 4.64 -9.25
CA LYS A 50 0.01 3.78 -9.92
C LYS A 50 -1.32 3.68 -9.16
N LEU A 51 -1.30 3.83 -7.84
CA LEU A 51 -2.48 3.79 -6.98
C LEU A 51 -3.27 5.12 -7.03
N ASP A 52 -2.56 6.26 -7.09
CA ASP A 52 -3.13 7.62 -7.04
C ASP A 52 -4.33 7.86 -7.99
N PRO A 53 -4.31 7.39 -9.25
CA PRO A 53 -5.45 7.53 -10.17
C PRO A 53 -6.73 6.83 -9.73
N TYR A 54 -6.65 5.90 -8.76
CA TYR A 54 -7.78 5.14 -8.22
C TYR A 54 -8.33 5.74 -6.91
N TRP A 55 -7.90 6.94 -6.53
CA TRP A 55 -8.50 7.66 -5.41
C TRP A 55 -10.03 7.80 -5.60
N GLY A 56 -10.79 7.45 -4.56
CA GLY A 56 -12.25 7.40 -4.59
C GLY A 56 -12.83 6.01 -4.88
N ARG A 57 -12.08 5.13 -5.56
CA ARG A 57 -12.33 3.67 -5.51
C ARG A 57 -11.65 3.07 -4.28
N PHE A 58 -10.40 3.47 -4.04
CA PHE A 58 -9.65 3.12 -2.85
C PHE A 58 -9.39 4.37 -2.02
N TYR A 59 -9.34 4.20 -0.71
CA TYR A 59 -8.88 5.20 0.23
C TYR A 59 -7.70 4.63 0.99
N TRP A 60 -6.70 5.46 1.29
CA TRP A 60 -5.51 4.99 1.97
C TRP A 60 -4.95 6.02 2.93
N GLY A 61 -4.39 5.52 4.03
CA GLY A 61 -3.55 6.28 4.95
C GLY A 61 -2.14 5.71 4.84
N LEU A 62 -1.30 6.33 4.02
CA LEU A 62 0.08 5.91 3.77
C LEU A 62 1.05 7.01 4.23
N TRP A 63 2.09 6.61 4.96
CA TRP A 63 3.09 7.53 5.51
C TRP A 63 4.49 7.10 5.08
N PRO A 64 5.42 8.03 4.81
CA PRO A 64 6.80 7.68 4.52
C PRO A 64 7.39 6.81 5.63
N SER A 65 7.91 5.66 5.27
CA SER A 65 8.65 4.78 6.17
C SER A 65 10.13 4.83 5.83
N GLU A 66 10.95 5.09 6.84
CA GLU A 66 12.39 4.90 6.75
C GLU A 66 12.70 3.42 6.95
N SER A 67 12.30 2.55 6.02
CA SER A 67 12.74 1.16 6.03
C SER A 67 14.25 1.14 5.73
N SER A 68 15.06 1.34 6.78
CA SER A 68 16.49 1.11 6.75
C SER A 68 16.70 -0.39 6.55
N VAL A 69 16.95 -0.79 5.30
CA VAL A 69 17.48 -2.13 5.03
C VAL A 69 18.87 -2.18 5.67
N SER A 70 18.94 -2.72 6.88
CA SER A 70 20.20 -3.17 7.46
C SER A 70 20.71 -4.30 6.57
N SER A 71 21.90 -4.09 6.02
CA SER A 71 22.66 -5.03 5.19
C SER A 71 22.88 -6.39 5.84
#